data_AF-A0A9X4MRZ4-F1
#
_entry.id   AF-A0A9X4MRZ4-F1
#
_cell.length_a   1.000
_cell.length_b   1.000
_cell.length_c   1.000
_cell.angle_alpha   90.00
_cell.angle_beta   90.00
_cell.angle_gamma   90.00
#
_symmetry.space_group_name_H-M   'P 1'
#
loop_
_entity.id
_entity.type
_entity.pdbx_description
1 polymer ?
#
loop_
_entity_poly.entity_id
_entity_poly.type
_entity_poly.pdbx_seq_one_letter_code
_entity_poly.pdbx_strand_id
1 'polypeptide(L)'
;MAKLELNALYQQLKEGAEKERAERMEQARKEWELNNQKLQKEIQEQQEFLDKASEKYLADEQRKREAVAEAERLKLLAKAEEEAERTLGIKTEKTKKIDNAWRNLLGGLNFED
;
A
#
# COMPACT_ATOMS: atom_id res chain seq x y z
N MET A 1 55.68 57.66 -0.53
CA MET A 1 55.70 56.49 0.38
C MET A 1 54.28 56.14 0.83
N ALA A 2 53.54 57.04 1.49
CA ALA A 2 52.18 56.79 2.01
C ALA A 2 51.13 56.24 1.01
N LYS A 3 51.15 56.65 -0.27
CA LYS A 3 50.14 56.19 -1.27
C LYS A 3 50.33 54.73 -1.72
N LEU A 4 51.57 54.24 -1.71
CA LEU A 4 51.89 52.84 -2.07
C LEU A 4 51.51 51.90 -0.92
N GLU A 5 51.75 52.31 0.33
CA GLU A 5 51.36 51.58 1.53
C GLU A 5 49.84 51.51 1.68
N LEU A 6 49.12 52.60 1.38
CA LEU A 6 47.66 52.61 1.38
C LEU A 6 47.06 51.67 0.32
N ASN A 7 47.65 51.64 -0.88
CA ASN A 7 47.22 50.72 -1.94
C ASN A 7 47.48 49.25 -1.57
N ALA A 8 48.61 48.95 -0.92
CA ALA A 8 48.92 47.60 -0.45
C ALA A 8 47.93 47.13 0.63
N LEU A 9 47.60 48.01 1.59
CA LEU A 9 46.62 47.73 2.63
C LEU A 9 45.21 47.48 2.04
N TYR A 10 44.82 48.27 1.04
CA TYR A 10 43.54 48.10 0.36
C TYR A 10 43.44 46.77 -0.39
N GLN A 11 44.52 46.34 -1.06
CA GLN A 11 44.56 45.05 -1.75
C GLN A 11 44.46 43.89 -0.75
N GLN A 12 45.17 43.95 0.38
CA GLN A 12 45.09 42.92 1.42
C GLN A 12 43.69 42.82 2.03
N LEU A 13 43.03 43.96 2.29
CA LEU A 13 41.65 44.00 2.77
C LEU A 13 40.68 43.38 1.75
N LYS A 14 40.88 43.69 0.47
CA LYS A 14 40.05 43.14 -0.62
C LYS A 14 40.23 41.63 -0.74
N GLU A 15 41.47 41.13 -0.74
CA GLU A 15 41.76 39.70 -0.79
C GLU A 15 41.20 38.96 0.43
N GLY A 16 41.30 39.55 1.62
CA GLY A 16 40.71 39.01 2.84
C GLY A 16 39.18 38.89 2.74
N ALA A 17 38.52 39.96 2.28
CA ALA A 17 37.07 39.97 2.10
C ALA A 17 36.59 38.98 1.01
N GLU A 18 37.34 38.83 -0.09
CA GLU A 18 37.03 37.87 -1.15
C GLU A 18 37.18 36.43 -0.67
N LYS A 19 38.21 36.12 0.13
CA LYS A 19 38.37 34.80 0.77
C LYS A 19 37.23 34.47 1.73
N GLU A 20 36.88 35.39 2.62
CA GLU A 20 35.79 35.18 3.58
C GLU A 20 34.43 35.02 2.86
N ARG A 21 34.25 35.72 1.73
CA ARG A 21 33.06 35.56 0.88
C ARG A 21 33.04 34.19 0.20
N ALA A 22 34.18 33.74 -0.32
CA ALA A 22 34.29 32.43 -0.95
C ALA A 22 34.03 31.28 0.05
N GLU A 23 34.59 31.38 1.26
CA GLU A 23 34.38 30.40 2.33
C GLU A 23 32.91 30.34 2.76
N ARG A 24 32.25 31.49 2.93
CA ARG A 24 30.82 31.54 3.25
C ARG A 24 29.94 30.97 2.16
N MET A 25 30.26 31.23 0.89
CA MET A 25 29.52 30.66 -0.24
C MET A 25 29.68 29.15 -0.31
N GLU A 26 30.88 28.64 -0.05
CA GLU A 26 31.14 27.19 -0.03
C GLU A 26 30.43 26.50 1.14
N GLN A 27 30.39 27.13 2.31
CA GLN A 27 29.62 26.63 3.46
C GLN A 27 28.12 26.59 3.15
N ALA A 28 27.57 27.69 2.62
CA ALA A 28 26.16 27.77 2.25
C ALA A 28 25.80 26.73 1.17
N ARG A 29 26.69 26.49 0.21
CA ARG A 29 26.51 25.46 -0.81
C ARG A 29 26.46 24.06 -0.19
N LYS A 30 27.38 23.73 0.73
CA LYS A 30 27.39 22.43 1.41
C LYS A 30 26.14 22.21 2.26
N GLU A 31 25.69 23.23 2.97
CA GLU A 31 24.45 23.18 3.74
C GLU A 31 23.23 22.97 2.84
N TRP A 32 23.18 23.67 1.70
CA TRP A 32 22.13 23.50 0.72
C TRP A 32 22.14 22.09 0.10
N GLU A 33 23.31 21.58 -0.30
CA GLU A 33 23.44 20.23 -0.86
C GLU A 33 23.01 19.16 0.16
N LEU A 34 23.42 19.30 1.44
CA LEU A 34 23.01 18.38 2.50
C LEU A 34 21.49 18.40 2.73
N ASN A 35 20.89 19.59 2.78
CA ASN A 35 19.44 19.72 2.94
C ASN A 35 18.68 19.15 1.74
N ASN A 36 19.18 19.39 0.52
CA ASN A 36 18.57 18.86 -0.69
C ASN A 36 18.63 17.33 -0.73
N GLN A 37 19.75 16.72 -0.33
CA GLN A 37 19.88 15.26 -0.21
C GLN A 37 18.89 14.67 0.80
N LYS A 38 18.73 15.32 1.97
CA LYS A 38 17.74 14.90 2.98
C LYS A 38 16.32 14.95 2.43
N LEU A 39 15.94 16.05 1.80
CA LEU A 39 14.61 16.22 1.20
C LEU A 39 14.35 15.20 0.10
N GLN A 40 15.32 14.94 -0.78
CA GLN A 40 15.19 13.91 -1.82
C GLN A 40 14.95 12.53 -1.23
N LYS A 41 15.66 12.19 -0.14
CA LYS A 41 15.47 10.92 0.55
C LYS A 41 14.08 10.82 1.19
N GLU A 42 13.61 11.88 1.84
CA GLU A 42 12.26 11.92 2.43
C GLU A 42 11.16 11.78 1.35
N ILE A 43 11.32 12.46 0.20
CA ILE A 43 10.41 12.34 -0.93
C ILE A 43 10.37 10.90 -1.44
N GLN A 44 11.53 10.26 -1.60
CA GLN A 44 11.62 8.88 -2.06
C GLN A 44 10.96 7.91 -1.07
N GLU A 45 11.22 8.05 0.24
CA GLU A 45 10.60 7.22 1.27
C GLU A 45 9.08 7.36 1.29
N GLN A 46 8.56 8.58 1.10
CA GLN A 46 7.12 8.82 1.01
C GLN A 46 6.50 8.23 -0.25
N GLN A 47 7.19 8.32 -1.39
CA GLN A 47 6.73 7.69 -2.64
C GLN A 47 6.66 6.17 -2.49
N GLU A 48 7.71 5.54 -1.96
CA GLU A 48 7.72 4.08 -1.72
C GLU A 48 6.62 3.64 -0.75
N PHE A 49 6.30 4.46 0.27
CA PHE A 49 5.20 4.19 1.18
C PHE A 49 3.84 4.26 0.47
N LEU A 50 3.61 5.30 -0.34
CA LEU A 50 2.38 5.48 -1.09
C LEU A 50 2.17 4.36 -2.11
N ASP A 51 3.22 3.97 -2.82
CA ASP A 51 3.18 2.87 -3.79
C ASP A 51 2.74 1.57 -3.11
N LYS A 52 3.39 1.19 -2.00
CA LYS A 52 3.02 -0.01 -1.22
C LYS A 52 1.59 0.05 -0.69
N ALA A 53 1.15 1.23 -0.22
CA ALA A 53 -0.21 1.42 0.25
C ALA A 53 -1.23 1.27 -0.89
N SER A 54 -0.91 1.79 -2.07
CA SER A 54 -1.77 1.70 -3.25
C SER A 54 -1.89 0.27 -3.77
N GLU A 55 -0.80 -0.49 -3.81
CA GLU A 55 -0.78 -1.90 -4.21
C GLU A 55 -1.65 -2.74 -3.27
N LYS A 56 -1.51 -2.51 -1.96
CA LYS A 56 -2.32 -3.20 -0.95
C LYS A 56 -3.81 -2.85 -1.11
N TYR A 57 -4.13 -1.57 -1.31
CA TYR A 57 -5.50 -1.14 -1.51
C TYR A 57 -6.15 -1.80 -2.74
N LEU A 58 -5.43 -1.84 -3.87
CA LEU A 58 -5.90 -2.48 -5.09
C LEU A 58 -6.11 -3.98 -4.90
N ALA A 59 -5.16 -4.67 -4.24
CA ALA A 59 -5.29 -6.09 -3.94
C ALA A 59 -6.49 -6.40 -3.02
N ASP A 60 -6.72 -5.56 -2.00
CA ASP A 60 -7.85 -5.72 -1.09
C ASP A 60 -9.19 -5.45 -1.80
N GLU A 61 -9.26 -4.44 -2.67
CA GLU A 61 -10.45 -4.19 -3.49
C GLU A 61 -10.73 -5.34 -4.46
N GLN A 62 -9.71 -5.90 -5.09
CA GLN A 62 -9.88 -7.04 -5.97
C GLN A 62 -10.41 -8.27 -5.21
N ARG A 63 -9.86 -8.56 -4.03
CA ARG A 63 -10.36 -9.64 -3.16
C ARG A 63 -11.81 -9.44 -2.75
N LYS A 64 -12.22 -8.21 -2.42
CA LYS A 64 -13.62 -7.91 -2.10
C LYS A 64 -14.53 -8.17 -3.30
N ARG A 65 -14.12 -7.74 -4.50
CA ARG A 65 -14.89 -7.99 -5.74
C ARG A 65 -15.03 -9.47 -6.02
N GLU A 66 -13.95 -10.24 -5.88
CA GLU A 66 -13.96 -11.70 -6.06
C GLU A 66 -14.87 -12.37 -5.03
N ALA A 67 -14.83 -11.94 -3.76
CA ALA A 67 -15.71 -12.47 -2.72
C ALA A 67 -17.20 -12.18 -3.00
N VAL A 68 -17.52 -10.97 -3.48
CA VAL A 68 -18.89 -10.61 -3.89
C VAL A 68 -19.33 -11.45 -5.09
N ALA A 69 -18.49 -11.58 -6.11
CA ALA A 69 -18.79 -12.37 -7.29
C ALA A 69 -19.03 -13.85 -6.95
N GLU A 70 -18.20 -14.45 -6.07
CA GLU A 70 -18.41 -15.84 -5.65
C GLU A 70 -19.67 -15.99 -4.79
N ALA A 71 -19.97 -15.04 -3.91
CA ALA A 71 -21.21 -15.04 -3.14
C ALA A 71 -22.45 -14.96 -4.05
N GLU A 72 -22.42 -14.11 -5.08
CA GLU A 72 -23.48 -14.04 -6.08
C GLU A 72 -23.59 -15.32 -6.90
N ARG A 73 -22.46 -15.92 -7.31
CA ARG A 73 -22.42 -17.21 -8.02
C ARG A 73 -23.05 -18.32 -7.20
N LEU A 74 -22.69 -18.44 -5.92
CA LEU A 74 -23.28 -19.42 -5.00
C LEU A 74 -24.78 -19.19 -4.81
N LYS A 75 -25.21 -17.93 -4.72
CA LYS A 75 -26.64 -17.58 -4.62
C LYS A 75 -27.42 -17.96 -5.88
N LEU A 76 -26.84 -17.77 -7.06
CA LEU A 76 -27.45 -18.17 -8.33
C LEU A 76 -27.54 -19.69 -8.45
N LEU A 77 -26.47 -20.40 -8.08
CA LEU A 77 -26.47 -21.87 -8.04
C LEU A 77 -27.55 -22.40 -7.08
N ALA A 78 -27.65 -21.85 -5.87
CA ALA A 78 -28.67 -22.25 -4.91
C ALA A 78 -30.10 -22.01 -5.42
N LYS A 79 -30.34 -20.90 -6.12
CA LYS A 79 -31.63 -20.64 -6.77
C LYS A 79 -31.92 -21.63 -7.90
N ALA A 80 -30.93 -21.92 -8.75
CA ALA A 80 -31.08 -22.89 -9.83
C ALA A 80 -31.36 -24.31 -9.30
N GLU A 81 -30.71 -24.71 -8.21
CA GLU A 81 -30.99 -25.98 -7.53
C GLU A 81 -32.43 -26.03 -6.99
N GLU A 82 -32.88 -24.97 -6.33
CA GLU A 82 -34.26 -24.88 -5.80
C GLU A 82 -35.31 -24.89 -6.92
N GLU A 83 -35.05 -24.19 -8.02
CA GLU A 83 -35.91 -24.21 -9.21
C GLU A 83 -35.94 -25.58 -9.87
N ALA A 84 -34.80 -26.26 -10.00
CA ALA A 84 -34.71 -27.61 -10.56
C ALA A 84 -35.48 -28.63 -9.71
N GLU A 85 -35.39 -28.54 -8.38
CA GLU A 85 -36.18 -29.37 -7.47
C GLU A 85 -37.69 -29.14 -7.64
N ARG A 86 -38.11 -27.87 -7.73
CA ARG A 86 -39.53 -27.52 -7.90
C ARG A 86 -40.09 -27.96 -9.25
N THR A 87 -39.33 -27.77 -10.33
CA THR A 87 -39.84 -27.98 -11.69
C THR A 87 -39.68 -29.42 -12.16
N LEU A 88 -38.57 -30.07 -11.80
CA LEU A 88 -38.25 -31.43 -12.28
C LEU A 88 -38.55 -32.50 -11.23
N GLY A 89 -38.81 -32.13 -9.97
CA GLY A 89 -39.02 -33.08 -8.88
C GLY A 89 -37.78 -33.91 -8.51
N ILE A 90 -36.60 -33.52 -9.02
CA ILE A 90 -35.34 -34.22 -8.81
C ILE A 90 -34.68 -33.66 -7.55
N LYS A 91 -34.41 -34.50 -6.55
CA LYS A 91 -33.62 -34.10 -5.37
C LYS A 91 -32.21 -33.71 -5.78
N THR A 92 -31.80 -32.49 -5.46
CA THR A 92 -30.44 -31.98 -5.68
C THR A 92 -29.45 -32.59 -4.69
N GLU A 93 -28.16 -32.40 -4.98
CA GLU A 93 -27.06 -32.78 -4.09
C GLU A 93 -27.24 -32.23 -2.67
N LYS A 94 -27.74 -30.99 -2.56
CA LYS A 94 -28.01 -30.31 -1.28
C LYS A 94 -29.05 -31.06 -0.46
N THR A 95 -30.20 -31.38 -1.07
CA THR A 95 -31.30 -32.06 -0.37
C THR A 95 -30.94 -33.51 -0.03
N LYS A 96 -30.16 -34.18 -0.89
CA LYS A 96 -29.57 -35.50 -0.57
C LYS A 96 -28.62 -35.44 0.63
N LYS A 97 -27.76 -34.41 0.72
CA LYS A 97 -26.85 -34.23 1.87
C LYS A 97 -27.62 -33.96 3.16
N ILE A 98 -28.68 -33.14 3.11
CA ILE A 98 -29.54 -32.86 4.25
C ILE A 98 -30.26 -34.14 4.71
N ASP A 99 -30.85 -34.90 3.77
CA ASP A 99 -31.49 -36.18 4.07
C ASP A 99 -30.51 -37.18 4.72
N ASN A 100 -29.27 -37.24 4.22
CA ASN A 100 -28.23 -38.08 4.81
C ASN A 100 -27.79 -37.60 6.20
N ALA A 101 -27.69 -36.29 6.42
CA ALA A 101 -27.38 -35.74 7.74
C ALA A 101 -28.48 -36.07 8.76
N TRP A 102 -29.75 -35.93 8.37
CA TRP A 102 -30.89 -36.34 9.20
C TRP A 102 -30.91 -37.84 9.47
N ARG A 103 -30.63 -38.68 8.47
CA ARG A 103 -30.50 -40.14 8.66
C ARG A 103 -29.39 -40.49 9.63
N ASN A 104 -28.23 -39.82 9.56
CA ASN A 104 -27.13 -40.05 10.49
C ASN A 104 -27.47 -39.59 11.92
N LEU A 105 -28.19 -38.48 12.05
CA LEU A 105 -28.69 -37.99 13.35
C LEU A 105 -29.72 -38.95 13.97
N LEU A 106 -30.66 -39.46 13.16
CA LEU A 106 -31.71 -40.38 13.62
C LEU A 106 -31.19 -41.80 13.83
N GLY A 107 -30.23 -42.28 13.04
CA GLY A 107 -29.57 -43.58 13.24
C GLY A 107 -28.67 -43.62 14.47
N GLY A 108 -28.19 -42.46 14.95
CA GLY A 108 -27.55 -42.32 16.27
C GLY A 108 -28.54 -42.22 17.44
N LEU A 109 -29.83 -41.99 17.15
CA LEU A 109 -30.95 -42.04 18.08
C LEU A 109 -31.66 -43.40 18.01
N ASN A 110 -30.93 -44.48 17.75
CA ASN A 110 -31.46 -45.82 18.02
C ASN A 110 -31.88 -45.86 19.50
N PHE A 111 -33.18 -45.72 19.73
CA PHE A 111 -33.85 -46.08 20.96
C PHE A 111 -33.73 -47.60 21.07
N GLU A 112 -32.56 -48.08 21.51
CA GLU A 112 -32.45 -49.42 22.05
C GLU A 112 -33.19 -49.40 23.39
N ASP A 113 -34.37 -50.04 23.40
CA ASP A 113 -35.13 -50.39 24.60
C ASP A 113 -34.32 -51.26 25.57
#